data_AF-A0A443RSQ4-F1
#
_entry.id   AF-A0A443RSQ4-F1
#
_cell.length_a   1.000
_cell.length_b   1.000
_cell.length_c   1.000
_cell.angle_alpha   90.00
_cell.angle_beta   90.00
_cell.angle_gamma   90.00
#
_symmetry.space_group_name_H-M   'P 1'
#
loop_
_entity.id
_entity.type
_entity.pdbx_description
1 polymer ?
#
loop_
_entity_poly.entity_id
_entity_poly.type
_entity_poly.pdbx_seq_one_letter_code
_entity_poly.pdbx_strand_id
1 'polypeptide(L)'
;TNEQPKAAIRSVEPYAYRRWPYARIPYLVSSDYTPNERAVVAKAISNIETATNCVKFVPRTIEQDYIYITPDYERGYACYSNVGRMGGQQLVKMQGDCVRESAMTHELLHAVGFGHENQRPDATQYITINYQNIRPVS
;
A
#
# COMPACT_ATOMS: atom_id res chain seq x y z
N THR A 1 18.44 23.92 3.09
CA THR A 1 17.10 24.50 3.31
C THR A 1 16.08 23.39 3.17
N ASN A 2 15.70 22.76 4.28
CA ASN A 2 14.66 21.72 4.29
C ASN A 2 13.29 22.41 4.30
N GLU A 3 12.85 22.89 3.13
CA GLU A 3 11.45 23.24 2.96
C GLU A 3 10.65 21.93 2.98
N GLN A 4 9.90 21.72 4.07
CA GLN A 4 8.78 20.80 4.07
C GLN A 4 7.87 21.21 2.91
N PRO A 5 7.62 20.37 1.89
CA PRO A 5 6.67 20.72 0.85
C PRO A 5 5.34 21.02 1.52
N LYS A 6 4.71 22.17 1.17
CA LYS A 6 3.32 22.50 1.56
C LYS A 6 2.52 21.22 1.56
N ALA A 7 2.02 20.80 2.73
CA ALA A 7 1.36 19.52 2.91
C ALA A 7 0.39 19.32 1.75
N ALA A 8 0.69 18.35 0.88
CA ALA A 8 -0.10 18.15 -0.31
C ALA A 8 -1.54 17.92 0.16
N ILE A 9 -2.53 18.57 -0.48
CA ILE A 9 -3.98 18.34 -0.26
C ILE A 9 -4.36 16.88 -0.62
N ARG A 10 -3.39 16.04 -0.97
CA ARG A 10 -3.54 14.69 -1.45
C ARG A 10 -3.02 13.74 -0.37
N SER A 11 -3.70 12.62 -0.23
CA SER A 11 -3.28 11.49 0.62
C SER A 11 -2.04 10.77 0.08
N VAL A 12 -1.19 11.40 -0.74
CA VAL A 12 -0.06 10.74 -1.41
C VAL A 12 1.25 11.19 -0.78
N GLU A 13 2.14 10.23 -0.54
CA GLU A 13 3.48 10.42 -0.01
C GLU A 13 4.23 11.57 -0.71
N PRO A 14 4.43 12.70 -0.01
CA PRO A 14 4.98 13.91 -0.62
C PRO A 14 6.48 13.81 -0.86
N TYR A 15 7.21 12.98 -0.12
CA TYR A 15 8.66 12.94 -0.16
C TYR A 15 9.18 12.11 -1.34
N ALA A 16 9.97 12.73 -2.21
CA ALA A 16 10.51 12.09 -3.41
C ALA A 16 11.33 10.82 -3.10
N TYR A 17 12.07 10.80 -1.98
CA TYR A 17 12.84 9.62 -1.56
C TYR A 17 11.96 8.44 -1.16
N ARG A 18 10.67 8.65 -0.85
CA ARG A 18 9.69 7.59 -0.56
C ARG A 18 8.83 7.24 -1.78
N ARG A 19 9.10 7.81 -2.95
CA ARG A 19 8.42 7.42 -4.20
C ARG A 19 9.20 6.31 -4.90
N TRP A 20 8.47 5.48 -5.63
CA TRP A 20 9.05 4.47 -6.50
C TRP A 20 9.67 5.10 -7.75
N PRO A 21 10.95 4.84 -8.05
CA PRO A 21 11.58 5.33 -9.27
C PRO A 21 10.78 4.92 -10.52
N TYR A 22 10.56 5.88 -11.42
CA TYR A 22 9.83 5.68 -12.68
C TYR A 22 8.41 5.16 -12.53
N ALA A 23 7.79 5.31 -11.34
CA ALA A 23 6.50 4.71 -11.00
C ALA A 23 6.46 3.18 -11.20
N ARG A 24 7.62 2.51 -11.10
CA ARG A 24 7.77 1.07 -11.23
C ARG A 24 7.94 0.44 -9.86
N ILE A 25 7.10 -0.52 -9.53
CA ILE A 25 7.07 -1.23 -8.24
C ILE A 25 7.44 -2.69 -8.50
N PRO A 26 8.71 -3.09 -8.29
CA PRO A 26 9.11 -4.48 -8.34
C PRO A 26 8.38 -5.28 -7.26
N TYR A 27 7.83 -6.44 -7.59
CA TYR A 27 7.10 -7.27 -6.64
C TYR A 27 7.43 -8.75 -6.75
N LEU A 28 7.26 -9.44 -5.62
CA LEU A 28 7.21 -10.90 -5.51
C LEU A 28 5.90 -11.31 -4.83
N VAL A 29 5.42 -12.51 -5.14
CA VAL A 29 4.19 -13.10 -4.58
C VAL A 29 4.53 -14.44 -3.96
N SER A 30 4.23 -14.60 -2.66
CA SER A 30 4.52 -15.82 -1.90
C SER A 30 3.98 -17.07 -2.58
N SER A 31 4.79 -18.13 -2.62
CA SER A 31 4.38 -19.47 -3.07
C SER A 31 3.20 -20.04 -2.29
N ASP A 32 2.93 -19.53 -1.10
CA ASP A 32 1.89 -20.03 -0.21
C ASP A 32 0.48 -19.66 -0.69
N TYR A 33 0.35 -18.69 -1.60
CA TYR A 33 -0.94 -18.36 -2.20
C TYR A 33 -1.38 -19.40 -3.22
N THR A 34 -2.63 -19.82 -3.07
CA THR A 34 -3.35 -20.62 -4.05
C THR A 34 -3.49 -19.90 -5.41
N PRO A 35 -3.80 -20.63 -6.50
CA PRO A 35 -4.06 -20.00 -7.79
C PRO A 35 -5.15 -18.92 -7.76
N ASN A 36 -6.21 -19.12 -6.96
CA ASN A 36 -7.29 -18.16 -6.83
C ASN A 36 -6.84 -16.87 -6.13
N GLU A 37 -6.06 -16.98 -5.05
CA GLU A 37 -5.49 -15.83 -4.35
C GLU A 37 -4.50 -15.07 -5.23
N ARG A 38 -3.69 -15.78 -6.02
CA ARG A 38 -2.82 -15.15 -7.03
C ARG A 38 -3.60 -14.41 -8.11
N ALA A 39 -4.77 -14.92 -8.51
CA ALA A 39 -5.67 -14.22 -9.42
C ALA A 39 -6.22 -12.91 -8.80
N VAL A 40 -6.50 -12.90 -7.49
CA VAL A 40 -6.87 -11.67 -6.76
C VAL A 40 -5.73 -10.64 -6.77
N VAL A 41 -4.48 -11.07 -6.51
CA VAL A 41 -3.30 -10.20 -6.61
C VAL A 41 -3.19 -9.60 -8.01
N ALA A 42 -3.25 -10.44 -9.05
CA ALA A 42 -3.14 -10.01 -10.43
C ALA A 42 -4.26 -9.04 -10.83
N LYS A 43 -5.49 -9.28 -10.37
CA LYS A 43 -6.64 -8.41 -10.62
C LYS A 43 -6.47 -7.04 -9.97
N ALA A 44 -6.05 -6.99 -8.70
CA ALA A 44 -5.81 -5.74 -7.99
C ALA A 44 -4.70 -4.91 -8.66
N ILE A 45 -3.59 -5.55 -9.03
CA ILE A 45 -2.51 -4.92 -9.82
C ILE A 45 -3.07 -4.34 -11.12
N SER A 46 -3.77 -5.16 -11.91
CA SER A 46 -4.33 -4.75 -13.20
C SER A 46 -5.26 -3.55 -13.08
N ASN A 47 -6.10 -3.51 -12.04
CA ASN A 47 -6.99 -2.39 -11.79
C ASN A 47 -6.22 -1.09 -11.50
N ILE A 48 -5.18 -1.14 -10.66
CA ILE A 48 -4.36 0.05 -10.34
C ILE A 48 -3.61 0.55 -11.58
N GLU A 49 -3.00 -0.35 -12.34
CA GLU A 49 -2.27 0.01 -13.56
C GLU A 49 -3.20 0.63 -14.62
N THR A 50 -4.43 0.10 -14.75
CA THR A 50 -5.44 0.62 -15.67
C THR A 50 -5.95 1.98 -15.23
N ALA A 51 -6.29 2.13 -13.94
CA ALA A 51 -6.85 3.36 -13.40
C ALA A 51 -5.84 4.52 -13.42
N THR A 52 -4.56 4.24 -13.21
CA THR A 52 -3.52 5.28 -13.17
C THR A 52 -2.87 5.54 -14.53
N ASN A 53 -2.85 4.55 -15.42
CA ASN A 53 -2.14 4.55 -16.70
C ASN A 53 -0.63 4.88 -16.61
N CYS A 54 -0.05 4.94 -15.42
CA CYS A 54 1.36 5.32 -15.22
C CYS A 54 2.10 4.43 -14.21
N VAL A 55 1.42 3.98 -13.14
CA VAL A 55 2.02 3.04 -12.19
C VAL A 55 2.13 1.68 -12.86
N LYS A 56 3.28 1.02 -12.67
CA LYS A 56 3.54 -0.33 -13.18
C LYS A 56 4.09 -1.23 -12.08
N PHE A 57 3.40 -2.32 -11.82
CA PHE A 57 3.92 -3.41 -11.00
C PHE A 57 4.67 -4.37 -11.90
N VAL A 58 5.92 -4.65 -11.56
CA VAL A 58 6.78 -5.48 -12.40
C VAL A 58 7.32 -6.67 -11.61
N PRO A 59 7.33 -7.89 -12.18
CA PRO A 59 7.96 -9.03 -11.52
C PRO A 59 9.40 -8.67 -11.18
N ARG A 60 9.76 -8.83 -9.91
CA ARG A 60 11.11 -8.53 -9.45
C ARG A 60 12.11 -9.48 -10.11
N THR A 61 13.27 -8.93 -10.46
CA THR A 61 14.46 -9.65 -10.90
C THR A 61 15.60 -9.41 -9.91
N ILE A 62 16.35 -8.32 -10.08
CA ILE A 62 17.55 -7.96 -9.32
C ILE A 62 17.34 -6.72 -8.45
N GLU A 63 16.16 -6.10 -8.49
CA GLU A 63 15.90 -4.84 -7.80
C GLU A 63 16.08 -5.02 -6.28
N GLN A 64 16.83 -4.09 -5.68
CA GLN A 64 17.06 -4.06 -4.23
C GLN A 64 15.79 -3.68 -3.47
N ASP A 65 15.05 -2.71 -4.00
CA ASP A 65 13.79 -2.25 -3.43
C ASP A 65 12.62 -2.94 -4.12
N TYR A 66 11.78 -3.62 -3.34
CA TYR A 66 10.63 -4.34 -3.87
C TYR A 66 9.61 -4.63 -2.77
N ILE A 67 8.38 -4.90 -3.20
CA ILE A 67 7.34 -5.40 -2.30
C ILE A 67 7.28 -6.93 -2.33
N TYR A 68 7.09 -7.56 -1.18
CA TYR A 68 6.80 -8.98 -1.08
C TYR A 68 5.38 -9.17 -0.54
N ILE A 69 4.48 -9.65 -1.41
CA ILE A 69 3.08 -9.91 -1.10
C ILE A 69 3.00 -11.31 -0.50
N THR A 70 2.63 -11.42 0.78
CA THR A 70 2.73 -12.66 1.54
C THR A 70 1.72 -12.72 2.69
N PRO A 71 1.32 -13.93 3.14
CA PRO A 71 0.54 -14.08 4.38
C PRO A 71 1.28 -13.58 5.63
N ASP A 72 0.52 -13.33 6.71
CA ASP A 72 1.02 -12.97 8.04
C ASP A 72 0.53 -13.96 9.11
N TYR A 73 1.19 -15.11 9.16
CA TYR A 73 0.82 -16.18 10.08
C TYR A 73 1.06 -15.84 11.55
N GLU A 74 1.81 -14.77 11.85
CA GLU A 74 2.14 -14.34 13.21
C GLU A 74 1.02 -13.50 13.83
N ARG A 75 0.41 -12.61 13.04
CA ARG A 75 -0.59 -11.63 13.52
C ARG A 75 -2.03 -12.01 13.21
N GLY A 76 -2.26 -13.14 12.54
CA GLY A 76 -3.60 -13.62 12.20
C GLY A 76 -4.21 -12.90 10.99
N TYR A 77 -5.52 -12.62 11.03
CA TYR A 77 -6.26 -11.95 9.95
C TYR A 77 -5.97 -10.44 9.89
N ALA A 78 -4.72 -10.08 9.60
CA ALA A 78 -4.28 -8.70 9.45
C ALA A 78 -3.86 -8.44 8.00
N CYS A 79 -4.27 -7.28 7.48
CA CYS A 79 -3.77 -6.71 6.24
C CYS A 79 -3.02 -5.42 6.58
N TYR A 80 -1.82 -5.24 6.02
CA TYR A 80 -1.10 -3.97 6.11
C TYR A 80 0.03 -3.89 5.09
N SER A 81 0.41 -2.66 4.80
CA SER A 81 1.53 -2.29 3.95
C SER A 81 2.12 -0.97 4.44
N ASN A 82 3.38 -0.73 4.09
CA ASN A 82 3.99 0.59 4.29
C ASN A 82 3.46 1.58 3.24
N VAL A 83 3.35 2.85 3.64
CA VAL A 83 3.02 3.93 2.69
C VAL A 83 4.27 4.33 1.88
N GLY A 84 4.27 4.02 0.59
CA GLY A 84 5.36 4.34 -0.34
C GLY A 84 6.55 3.37 -0.26
N ARG A 85 7.66 3.77 -0.88
CA ARG A 85 8.93 3.02 -0.91
C ARG A 85 9.71 3.23 0.40
N MET A 86 10.07 2.12 1.04
CA MET A 86 10.85 2.11 2.29
C MET A 86 12.35 1.88 2.08
N GLY A 87 12.73 1.27 0.97
CA GLY A 87 14.07 0.76 0.72
C GLY A 87 14.21 -0.71 1.15
N GLY A 88 14.93 -1.51 0.36
CA GLY A 88 15.03 -2.96 0.53
C GLY A 88 13.71 -3.70 0.30
N GLN A 89 13.61 -4.91 0.84
CA GLN A 89 12.35 -5.66 0.87
C GLN A 89 11.37 -5.00 1.85
N GLN A 90 10.17 -4.68 1.39
CA GLN A 90 9.04 -4.31 2.25
C GLN A 90 7.88 -5.29 2.07
N LEU A 91 7.17 -5.59 3.15
CA LEU A 91 6.08 -6.56 3.14
C LEU A 91 4.74 -5.90 2.81
N VAL A 92 3.93 -6.60 2.02
CA VAL A 92 2.49 -6.38 1.88
C VAL A 92 1.82 -7.63 2.43
N LYS A 93 1.25 -7.52 3.63
CA LYS A 93 0.69 -8.67 4.34
C LYS A 93 -0.78 -8.85 3.98
N MET A 94 -1.13 -10.03 3.48
CA MET A 94 -2.51 -10.37 3.11
C MET A 94 -2.82 -11.80 3.54
N GLN A 95 -3.68 -11.97 4.55
CA GLN A 95 -4.06 -13.29 5.07
C GLN A 95 -5.58 -13.45 5.18
N GLY A 96 -6.07 -14.65 4.85
CA GLY A 96 -7.48 -15.02 4.99
C GLY A 96 -8.41 -14.08 4.24
N ASP A 97 -9.37 -13.50 4.94
CA ASP A 97 -10.38 -12.56 4.45
C ASP A 97 -9.82 -11.20 3.96
N CYS A 98 -8.54 -10.93 4.18
CA CYS A 98 -7.84 -9.85 3.49
C CYS A 98 -7.54 -10.19 2.01
N VAL A 99 -7.49 -11.47 1.61
CA VAL A 99 -7.16 -11.88 0.23
C VAL A 99 -8.38 -11.78 -0.69
N ARG A 100 -8.96 -10.59 -0.72
CA ARG A 100 -10.06 -10.17 -1.59
C ARG A 100 -9.66 -8.88 -2.31
N GLU A 101 -10.24 -8.66 -3.50
CA GLU A 101 -9.82 -7.61 -4.42
C GLU A 101 -9.74 -6.21 -3.79
N SER A 102 -10.74 -5.82 -2.98
CA SER A 102 -10.79 -4.51 -2.35
C SER A 102 -9.69 -4.29 -1.32
N ALA A 103 -9.44 -5.26 -0.44
CA ALA A 103 -8.37 -5.17 0.56
C ALA A 103 -6.99 -5.26 -0.10
N MET A 104 -6.79 -6.14 -1.08
CA MET A 104 -5.56 -6.21 -1.86
C MET A 104 -5.25 -4.89 -2.58
N THR A 105 -6.26 -4.30 -3.22
CA THR A 105 -6.11 -2.99 -3.87
C THR A 105 -5.72 -1.91 -2.87
N HIS A 106 -6.35 -1.90 -1.69
CA HIS A 106 -6.05 -0.95 -0.63
C HIS A 106 -4.58 -1.03 -0.16
N GLU A 107 -4.09 -2.23 0.15
CA GLU A 107 -2.71 -2.40 0.62
C GLU A 107 -1.67 -2.14 -0.49
N LEU A 108 -2.00 -2.42 -1.75
CA LEU A 108 -1.17 -2.05 -2.88
C LEU A 108 -1.18 -0.52 -3.10
N LEU A 109 -2.28 0.18 -2.87
CA LEU A 109 -2.31 1.65 -2.89
C LEU A 109 -1.47 2.26 -1.77
N HIS A 110 -1.44 1.65 -0.58
CA HIS A 110 -0.46 2.00 0.44
C HIS A 110 0.97 1.87 -0.09
N ALA A 111 1.32 0.73 -0.70
CA ALA A 111 2.64 0.54 -1.28
C ALA A 111 2.97 1.57 -2.38
N VAL A 112 1.99 1.98 -3.19
CA VAL A 112 2.13 3.06 -4.19
C VAL A 112 2.46 4.40 -3.53
N GLY A 113 1.93 4.66 -2.33
CA GLY A 113 2.19 5.88 -1.57
C GLY A 113 0.94 6.56 -1.05
N PHE A 114 -0.24 5.97 -1.14
CA PHE A 114 -1.45 6.56 -0.59
C PHE A 114 -1.56 6.27 0.91
N GLY A 115 -1.75 7.27 1.75
CA GLY A 115 -2.21 7.13 3.13
C GLY A 115 -3.72 7.02 3.21
N HIS A 116 -4.26 6.88 4.43
CA HIS A 116 -5.70 6.89 4.62
C HIS A 116 -6.30 8.27 4.35
N GLU A 117 -7.44 8.33 3.68
CA GLU A 117 -8.07 9.58 3.26
C GLU A 117 -8.46 10.49 4.44
N ASN A 118 -8.86 9.89 5.57
CA ASN A 118 -9.18 10.62 6.80
C ASN A 118 -7.95 11.24 7.48
N GLN A 119 -6.73 10.95 7.01
CA GLN A 119 -5.48 11.52 7.51
C GLN A 119 -4.98 12.69 6.64
N ARG A 120 -5.75 13.11 5.62
CA ARG A 120 -5.41 14.29 4.84
C ARG A 120 -5.27 15.53 5.74
N PRO A 121 -4.37 16.47 5.41
CA PRO A 121 -4.21 17.70 6.18
C PRO A 121 -5.50 18.54 6.30
N ASP A 122 -6.42 18.42 5.33
CA ASP A 122 -7.69 19.13 5.26
C ASP A 122 -8.89 18.29 5.72
N ALA A 123 -8.69 17.05 6.19
CA ALA A 123 -9.78 16.12 6.52
C ALA A 123 -10.79 16.68 7.53
N THR A 124 -10.33 17.47 8.51
CA THR A 124 -11.20 18.07 9.55
C THR A 124 -12.21 19.08 9.01
N GLN A 125 -12.09 19.51 7.74
CA GLN A 125 -13.10 20.32 7.06
C GLN A 125 -14.29 19.48 6.55
N TYR A 126 -14.11 18.16 6.43
CA TYR A 126 -15.08 17.25 5.82
C TYR A 126 -15.62 16.19 6.78
N ILE A 127 -14.84 15.83 7.82
CA ILE A 127 -15.19 14.78 8.78
C ILE A 127 -14.94 15.24 10.22
N THR A 128 -15.72 14.68 11.14
CA THR A 128 -15.52 14.81 12.58
C THR A 128 -15.00 13.50 13.15
N ILE A 129 -13.85 13.53 13.83
CA ILE A 129 -13.31 12.36 14.52
C ILE A 129 -13.84 12.34 15.95
N ASN A 130 -14.68 11.35 16.26
CA ASN A 130 -15.20 11.13 17.61
C ASN A 130 -14.18 10.34 18.43
N TYR A 131 -13.13 11.01 18.93
CA TYR A 131 -12.02 10.37 19.65
C TYR A 131 -12.45 9.54 20.87
N GLN A 132 -13.57 9.88 21.51
CA GLN A 132 -14.14 9.12 22.63
C GLN A 132 -14.57 7.69 22.24
N ASN A 133 -14.82 7.45 20.94
CA ASN A 133 -15.24 6.16 20.41
C ASN A 133 -14.07 5.35 19.82
N ILE A 134 -12.83 5.86 19.90
CA ILE A 134 -11.64 5.15 19.43
C ILE A 134 -11.15 4.24 20.55
N ARG A 135 -10.97 2.95 20.23
CA ARG A 135 -10.38 1.98 21.18
C ARG A 135 -8.96 2.44 21.55
N PRO A 136 -8.63 2.58 22.85
CA PRO A 136 -7.27 2.89 23.28
C PRO A 136 -6.29 1.82 22.79
N VAL A 137 -5.05 2.24 22.54
CA VAL A 137 -3.95 1.29 22.36
C VAL A 137 -3.66 0.68 23.73
N SER A 138 -3.79 -0.64 23.84
CA SER A 138 -3.48 -1.42 25.05
C SER A 138 -2.00 -1.74 25.14
#